data_AF-A0A9D0YKT6-F1
#
_entry.id   AF-A0A9D0YKT6-F1
#
_cell.length_a   1.000
_cell.length_b   1.000
_cell.length_c   1.000
_cell.angle_alpha   90.00
_cell.angle_beta   90.00
_cell.angle_gamma   90.00
#
_symmetry.space_group_name_H-M   'P 1'
#
loop_
_entity.id
_entity.type
_entity.pdbx_description
1 polymer ?
#
loop_
_entity_poly.entity_id
_entity_poly.type
_entity_poly.pdbx_seq_one_letter_code
_entity_poly.pdbx_strand_id
1 'polypeptide(L)' 'MEIWQYKEEKASHLLVKFYKENHGEGEFMGDLSEEAIKQMILEIKPNINIKQAYGTLLYFGLLPILVIK' A
#
# COMPACT_ATOMS: atom_id res chain seq x y z
N MET A 1 -2.89 -6.20 -11.04
CA MET A 1 -1.55 -6.67 -10.64
C MET A 1 -1.67 -7.41 -9.32
N GLU A 2 -0.86 -8.42 -9.12
CA GLU A 2 -0.77 -9.10 -7.82
C GLU A 2 -0.30 -8.13 -6.73
N ILE A 3 -0.98 -8.15 -5.59
CA ILE A 3 -0.66 -7.27 -4.46
C ILE A 3 -0.59 -8.06 -3.16
N TRP A 4 0.43 -7.76 -2.36
CA TRP A 4 0.51 -8.14 -0.96
C TRP A 4 0.44 -6.89 -0.08
N GLN A 5 -0.20 -7.02 1.09
CA GLN A 5 -0.31 -5.93 2.05
C GLN A 5 0.20 -6.36 3.42
N TYR A 6 1.15 -5.61 3.96
CA TYR A 6 1.54 -5.69 5.36
C TYR A 6 0.94 -4.52 6.14
N LYS A 7 0.41 -4.78 7.33
CA LYS A 7 -0.15 -3.76 8.23
C LYS A 7 0.44 -3.90 9.64
N GLU A 8 0.96 -2.81 10.17
CA GLU A 8 1.40 -2.68 11.56
C GLU A 8 0.70 -1.50 12.24
N GLU A 9 -0.05 -1.80 13.30
CA GLU A 9 -0.79 -0.82 14.10
C GLU A 9 -0.09 -0.64 15.46
N LYS A 10 0.33 0.60 15.77
CA LYS A 10 0.91 0.98 17.08
C LYS A 10 0.12 2.12 17.70
N ALA A 11 0.45 2.45 18.95
CA ALA A 11 -0.15 3.60 19.65
C ALA A 11 0.18 4.94 18.95
N SER A 12 1.39 5.09 18.40
CA SER A 12 1.85 6.35 17.79
C SER A 12 1.60 6.44 16.29
N HIS A 13 1.42 5.31 15.59
CA HIS A 13 1.33 5.30 14.13
C HIS A 13 0.65 4.05 13.59
N LEU A 14 0.29 4.13 12.30
CA LEU A 14 -0.07 3.04 11.42
C LEU A 14 0.95 3.00 10.28
N LEU A 15 1.58 1.84 10.09
CA LEU A 15 2.42 1.55 8.92
C LEU A 15 1.70 0.52 8.04
N VAL A 16 1.47 0.87 6.78
CA VAL A 16 0.99 -0.06 5.76
C VAL A 16 2.03 -0.16 4.65
N LYS A 17 2.30 -1.36 4.15
CA LYS A 17 3.19 -1.56 3.00
C LYS A 17 2.46 -2.36 1.93
N PHE A 18 2.51 -1.91 0.69
CA PHE A 18 2.05 -2.65 -0.48
C PHE A 18 3.23 -3.19 -1.27
N TYR A 19 3.09 -4.41 -1.78
CA TYR A 19 4.08 -5.06 -2.62
C TYR A 19 3.47 -5.61 -3.90
N LYS A 20 4.23 -5.59 -5.00
CA LYS A 20 3.87 -6.23 -6.27
C LYS A 20 4.32 -7.70 -6.36
N GLU A 21 5.11 -8.15 -5.41
CA GLU A 21 5.68 -9.50 -5.35
C GLU A 21 5.61 -10.01 -3.90
N ASN A 22 5.72 -11.32 -3.72
CA ASN A 22 5.78 -11.91 -2.39
C ASN A 22 7.17 -11.70 -1.77
N HIS A 23 7.28 -10.79 -0.81
CA HIS A 23 8.52 -10.55 -0.05
C HIS A 23 8.64 -11.38 1.24
N GLY A 24 7.76 -12.37 1.44
CA GLY A 24 7.70 -13.15 2.68
C GLY A 24 7.09 -12.40 3.86
N GLU A 25 6.55 -11.20 3.64
CA GLU A 25 5.78 -10.42 4.59
C GLU A 25 4.47 -9.93 3.95
N GLY A 26 3.41 -9.79 4.76
CA GLY A 26 2.10 -9.35 4.30
C GLY A 26 1.18 -10.46 3.79
N GLU A 27 -0.10 -10.12 3.61
CA GLU A 27 -1.15 -11.02 3.14
C GLU A 27 -1.40 -10.78 1.65
N PHE A 28 -1.65 -11.87 0.90
CA PHE A 28 -2.01 -11.76 -0.51
C PHE A 28 -3.41 -11.18 -0.65
N MET A 29 -3.51 -10.04 -1.33
CA MET A 29 -4.76 -9.31 -1.55
C MET A 29 -5.46 -9.71 -2.86
N GLY A 30 -4.79 -10.50 -3.71
CA GLY A 30 -5.28 -10.90 -5.02
C GLY A 30 -4.65 -10.12 -6.18
N ASP A 31 -5.13 -10.42 -7.38
CA ASP A 31 -4.87 -9.63 -8.57
C ASP A 31 -5.88 -8.48 -8.66
N LEU A 32 -5.41 -7.26 -8.41
CA LEU A 32 -6.26 -6.07 -8.26
C LEU A 32 -6.10 -5.11 -9.43
N SER A 33 -7.19 -4.42 -9.80
CA SER A 33 -7.12 -3.35 -10.79
C SER A 33 -6.39 -2.12 -10.24
N GLU A 34 -5.92 -1.27 -11.15
CA GLU A 34 -5.32 0.02 -10.79
C GLU A 34 -6.26 0.86 -9.92
N GLU A 35 -7.55 0.88 -10.25
CA GLU A 35 -8.57 1.62 -9.50
C GLU A 35 -8.71 1.06 -8.08
N ALA A 36 -8.79 -0.26 -7.93
CA ALA A 36 -8.91 -0.90 -6.62
C ALA A 36 -7.70 -0.59 -5.73
N ILE A 37 -6.48 -0.70 -6.29
CA ILE A 37 -5.25 -0.38 -5.56
C ILE A 37 -5.21 1.09 -5.14
N LYS A 38 -5.62 1.99 -6.03
CA LYS A 38 -5.69 3.42 -5.70
C LYS A 38 -6.69 3.72 -4.60
N GLN A 39 -7.85 3.06 -4.59
CA GLN A 39 -8.83 3.21 -3.51
C GLN A 39 -8.25 2.74 -2.17
N MET A 40 -7.60 1.57 -2.13
CA MET A 40 -6.95 1.07 -0.91
C MET A 40 -5.90 2.05 -0.36
N ILE A 41 -5.08 2.64 -1.24
CA ILE A 41 -4.09 3.66 -0.85
C ILE A 41 -4.77 4.90 -0.23
N LEU A 42 -5.87 5.36 -0.83
CA LEU A 42 -6.63 6.52 -0.36
C LEU A 42 -7.38 6.25 0.94
N GLU A 43 -7.89 5.03 1.16
CA GLU A 43 -8.50 4.61 2.42
C GLU A 43 -7.52 4.69 3.59
N ILE A 44 -6.23 4.41 3.34
CA ILE A 44 -5.18 4.50 4.37
C ILE A 44 -4.76 5.95 4.62
N LYS A 45 -4.58 6.75 3.54
CA LYS A 45 -4.13 8.14 3.64
C LYS A 45 -4.85 9.01 2.59
N PRO A 46 -6.02 9.59 2.90
CA PRO A 46 -6.85 10.31 1.93
C PRO A 46 -6.17 11.51 1.26
N ASN A 47 -5.21 12.13 1.95
CA ASN A 47 -4.49 13.32 1.48
C ASN A 47 -3.19 12.99 0.73
N ILE A 48 -2.90 11.73 0.44
CA ILE A 48 -1.69 11.34 -0.30
C ILE A 48 -1.81 11.75 -1.77
N ASN A 49 -0.68 12.13 -2.40
CA ASN A 49 -0.65 12.30 -3.84
C ASN A 49 -0.78 10.93 -4.52
N ILE A 50 -2.00 10.56 -4.91
CA ILE A 50 -2.32 9.23 -5.40
C ILE A 50 -1.57 8.85 -6.69
N LYS A 51 -1.36 9.82 -7.59
CA LYS A 51 -0.61 9.57 -8.84
C LYS A 51 0.83 9.18 -8.53
N GLN A 52 1.46 9.91 -7.61
CA GLN A 52 2.83 9.61 -7.17
C GLN A 52 2.90 8.30 -6.40
N ALA A 53 2.01 8.08 -5.43
CA ALA A 53 2.00 6.87 -4.60
C ALA A 53 1.83 5.59 -5.45
N TYR A 54 0.84 5.58 -6.35
CA TYR A 54 0.65 4.46 -7.27
C TYR A 54 1.82 4.31 -8.24
N GLY A 55 2.38 5.42 -8.76
CA GLY A 55 3.58 5.39 -9.60
C GLY A 55 4.80 4.80 -8.88
N THR A 56 4.99 5.12 -7.59
CA THR A 56 6.02 4.53 -6.74
C THR A 56 5.84 3.03 -6.60
N LEU A 57 4.62 2.57 -6.29
CA LEU A 57 4.31 1.14 -6.23
C LEU A 57 4.60 0.45 -7.58
N LEU A 58 4.16 1.05 -8.68
CA LEU A 58 4.32 0.49 -10.02
C LEU A 58 5.79 0.36 -10.42
N TYR A 59 6.60 1.39 -10.16
CA TYR A 59 8.01 1.45 -10.54
C TYR A 59 8.91 0.63 -9.62
N PHE A 60 8.75 0.75 -8.30
CA PHE A 60 9.65 0.11 -7.33
C PHE A 60 9.19 -1.25 -6.83
N GLY A 61 7.94 -1.64 -7.08
CA GLY A 61 7.40 -2.88 -6.50
C GLY A 61 6.97 -2.75 -5.03
N LEU A 62 7.16 -1.59 -4.42
CA LEU A 62 6.94 -1.34 -3.00
C LEU A 62 6.37 0.06 -2.77
N LEU A 63 5.38 0.17 -1.89
CA LEU A 63 4.87 1.44 -1.37
C LEU A 63 4.64 1.35 0.15
N PRO A 64 5.51 1.96 0.97
CA PRO A 64 5.25 2.15 2.39
C PRO A 64 4.42 3.43 2.61
N ILE A 65 3.41 3.34 3.47
CA ILE A 65 2.55 4.45 3.89
C ILE A 65 2.58 4.51 5.42
N LEU A 66 3.11 5.62 5.95
CA LEU A 66 3.11 5.91 7.38
C LEU A 66 2.08 7.00 7.70
N VAL A 67 1.24 6.71 8.71
CA VAL A 67 0.24 7.62 9.25
C VAL A 67 0.50 7.81 10.74
N ILE A 68 0.78 9.04 11.16
CA ILE A 68 0.97 9.39 12.57
C ILE A 68 -0.41 9.68 13.20
N LYS A 69 -0.61 9.23 14.45
CA LYS A 69 -1.85 9.40 15.22
C LYS A 69 -1.80 10.63 16.12
#